data_AF-K2D1W9-F1
#
_entry.id   AF-K2D1W9-F1
#
_cell.length_a   1.000
_cell.length_b   1.000
_cell.length_c   1.000
_cell.angle_alpha   90.00
_cell.angle_beta   90.00
_cell.angle_gamma   90.00
#
_symmetry.space_group_name_H-M   'P 1'
#
loop_
_entity.id
_entity.type
_entity.pdbx_description
1 polymer ?
#
loop_
_entity_poly.entity_id
_entity_poly.type
_entity_poly.pdbx_seq_one_letter_code
_entity_poly.pdbx_strand_id
1 'polypeptide(L)'
;MKIGIVIPVYNHGSTIDVLLKNLSQYKLPCMFVDDGSDTNTKMQLKAALQKFSFVSLLTLPVNSGKGVAVLAGIHQMHQLGFTHALQIDADGQHNTNDIPLFLQASKKNPAALISGIPIYDDSVPKSRLHGRRITNFWVSIETLSRRVKDAMCGFRIYPIDAVNALTQNVTLQSRMDFDIDIIVRLVWQGTSVVSIPTKVIYPKEGVSHFKILKDNWDISCTHTKLFFGMLKRFPLLMLQKFQSKDALHWASIKEVGALAGLKISLWCYTVFGKTFTRILLYFLSVYFYITNGKARRSSKQYLKNLQEYAHTSQHSCYLHFLSYAQSIADKLSVWNGDITLKNLKIEGKDLLRKSFQNKKGGIILTAHLGNIEIARALSLIDENAIIVNVLAFQKNSAKINQILNQVNPKFAINLIEAESVTISLMIALKKKVDSGEFIVIAADRTSITQPSNAIAVNFLGKGTYFPKGAFILAGVLACPVFFMLCLKSHDQQYRLVIKEFAEQLDISRPDRDENLRHYAQQFADLLCAFCVQYPLQWFNFYNFWQNPQVK
;
A
#
# COMPACT_ATOMS: atom_id res chain seq x y z
N MET A 1 -26.81 17.74 -10.72
CA MET A 1 -26.44 17.68 -9.29
C MET A 1 -26.79 19.01 -8.64
N LYS A 2 -27.69 19.00 -7.65
CA LYS A 2 -28.12 20.18 -6.88
C LYS A 2 -27.56 20.07 -5.46
N ILE A 3 -26.69 21.00 -5.07
CA ILE A 3 -25.99 21.01 -3.77
C ILE A 3 -26.46 22.21 -2.95
N GLY A 4 -26.74 21.99 -1.67
CA GLY A 4 -26.97 23.05 -0.69
C GLY A 4 -26.06 22.88 0.53
N ILE A 5 -25.87 23.96 1.28
CA ILE A 5 -25.05 23.99 2.49
C ILE A 5 -25.96 23.79 3.70
N VAL A 6 -25.59 22.90 4.62
CA VAL A 6 -26.27 22.69 5.91
C VAL A 6 -25.32 23.11 7.03
N ILE A 7 -25.75 24.06 7.85
CA ILE A 7 -24.96 24.61 8.95
C ILE A 7 -25.73 24.41 10.27
N PRO A 8 -25.37 23.40 11.09
CA PRO A 8 -25.94 23.28 12.43
C PRO A 8 -25.40 24.39 13.34
N VAL A 9 -26.29 25.06 14.08
CA VAL A 9 -25.95 26.15 15.00
C VAL A 9 -26.53 25.86 16.38
N TYR A 10 -25.67 25.97 17.39
CA TYR A 10 -26.07 26.05 18.79
C TYR A 10 -25.19 27.08 19.49
N ASN A 11 -25.76 28.22 19.87
CA ASN A 11 -25.10 29.32 20.60
C ASN A 11 -23.79 29.86 19.96
N HIS A 12 -23.66 29.76 18.63
CA HIS A 12 -22.52 30.26 17.84
C HIS A 12 -22.87 31.52 17.04
N GLY A 13 -23.68 32.41 17.61
CA GLY A 13 -24.24 33.51 16.84
C GLY A 13 -23.22 34.56 16.34
N SER A 14 -22.08 34.73 17.03
CA SER A 14 -21.05 35.73 16.68
C SER A 14 -20.28 35.43 15.39
N THR A 15 -20.21 34.16 14.95
CA THR A 15 -19.43 33.73 13.77
C THR A 15 -20.26 33.71 12.49
N ILE A 16 -21.59 33.78 12.58
CA ILE A 16 -22.53 33.64 11.46
C ILE A 16 -22.26 34.65 10.35
N ASP A 17 -22.09 35.92 10.71
CA ASP A 17 -21.99 37.02 9.74
C ASP A 17 -20.70 36.92 8.90
N VAL A 18 -19.58 36.54 9.52
CA VAL A 18 -18.30 36.31 8.84
C VAL A 18 -18.39 35.08 7.94
N LEU A 19 -18.97 33.98 8.46
CA LEU A 19 -19.15 32.76 7.70
C LEU A 19 -19.99 33.00 6.44
N LEU A 20 -21.12 33.71 6.56
CA LEU A 20 -22.01 34.02 5.44
C LEU A 20 -21.39 34.94 4.40
N LYS A 21 -20.63 35.97 4.81
CA LYS A 21 -19.86 36.80 3.87
C LYS A 21 -18.92 35.92 3.03
N ASN A 22 -18.20 35.00 3.68
CA ASN A 22 -17.30 34.08 2.99
C ASN A 22 -18.04 33.10 2.07
N LEU A 23 -19.25 32.67 2.44
CA LEU A 23 -20.04 31.73 1.63
C LEU A 23 -20.76 32.38 0.44
N SER A 24 -21.04 33.69 0.52
CA SER A 24 -21.81 34.43 -0.50
C SER A 24 -21.23 34.31 -1.92
N GLN A 25 -19.90 34.18 -2.04
CA GLN A 25 -19.19 34.06 -3.32
C GLN A 25 -19.54 32.76 -4.08
N TYR A 26 -19.97 31.70 -3.39
CA TYR A 26 -20.23 30.39 -4.02
C TYR A 26 -21.65 30.26 -4.58
N LYS A 27 -22.55 31.20 -4.27
CA LYS A 27 -23.94 31.21 -4.75
C LYS A 27 -24.69 29.89 -4.49
N LEU A 28 -24.38 29.20 -3.39
CA LEU A 28 -25.07 27.98 -2.98
C LEU A 28 -26.18 28.30 -1.97
N PRO A 29 -27.38 27.71 -2.09
CA PRO A 29 -28.41 27.80 -1.06
C PRO A 29 -27.89 27.27 0.26
N CYS A 30 -28.11 28.03 1.33
CA CYS A 30 -27.61 27.72 2.67
C CYS A 30 -28.77 27.57 3.64
N MET A 31 -28.75 26.51 4.43
CA MET A 31 -29.73 26.24 5.47
C MET A 31 -29.05 26.19 6.82
N PHE A 32 -29.36 27.17 7.65
CA PHE A 32 -29.06 27.09 9.06
C PHE A 32 -30.07 26.19 9.75
N VAL A 33 -29.56 25.33 10.63
CA VAL A 33 -30.39 24.54 11.53
C VAL A 33 -30.09 24.99 12.95
N ASP A 34 -30.99 25.79 13.52
CA ASP A 34 -30.92 26.24 14.91
C ASP A 34 -31.35 25.10 15.83
N ASP A 35 -30.39 24.51 16.54
CA ASP A 35 -30.60 23.40 17.49
C ASP A 35 -31.02 23.93 18.88
N GLY A 36 -32.04 24.78 18.91
CA GLY A 36 -32.58 25.36 20.15
C GLY A 36 -31.65 26.36 20.84
N SER A 37 -31.04 27.28 20.08
CA SER A 37 -30.13 28.31 20.62
C SER A 37 -30.85 29.34 21.50
N ASP A 38 -30.05 30.13 22.21
CA ASP A 38 -30.49 31.27 23.01
C ASP A 38 -31.12 32.41 22.18
N THR A 39 -31.75 33.35 22.88
CA THR A 39 -32.43 34.50 22.26
C THR A 39 -31.48 35.36 21.42
N ASN A 40 -30.23 35.52 21.87
CA ASN A 40 -29.24 36.33 21.18
C ASN A 40 -28.86 35.74 19.81
N THR A 41 -28.55 34.44 19.78
CA THR A 41 -28.22 33.70 18.56
C THR A 41 -29.42 33.68 17.60
N LYS A 42 -30.64 33.52 18.12
CA LYS A 42 -31.88 33.60 17.31
C LYS A 42 -32.07 34.97 16.66
N MET A 43 -31.76 36.06 17.35
CA MET A 43 -31.79 37.40 16.75
C MET A 43 -30.76 37.54 15.63
N GLN A 44 -29.55 37.03 15.83
CA GLN A 44 -28.48 37.06 14.81
C GLN A 44 -28.82 36.21 13.58
N LEU A 45 -29.42 35.03 13.76
CA LEU A 45 -29.92 34.20 12.66
C LEU A 45 -31.04 34.90 11.87
N LYS A 46 -31.97 35.58 12.55
CA LYS A 46 -33.01 36.38 11.90
C LYS A 46 -32.43 37.55 11.10
N ALA A 47 -31.44 38.25 11.64
CA ALA A 47 -30.74 39.32 10.93
C ALA A 47 -30.02 38.79 9.68
N ALA A 48 -29.41 37.61 9.76
CA ALA A 48 -28.77 36.96 8.63
C ALA A 48 -29.75 36.63 7.48
N LEU A 49 -30.97 36.18 7.79
CA LEU A 49 -32.02 35.93 6.79
C LEU A 49 -32.42 37.20 6.04
N GLN A 50 -32.45 38.35 6.71
CA GLN A 50 -32.77 39.63 6.08
C GLN A 50 -31.64 40.13 5.17
N LYS A 51 -30.39 39.84 5.55
CA LYS A 51 -29.19 40.33 4.88
C LYS A 51 -28.75 39.49 3.69
N PHE A 52 -29.01 38.18 3.71
CA PHE A 52 -28.51 37.23 2.71
C PHE A 52 -29.65 36.39 2.12
N SER A 53 -30.05 36.69 0.88
CA SER A 53 -31.19 36.07 0.20
C SER A 53 -31.03 34.56 -0.11
N PHE A 54 -29.80 34.04 -0.08
CA PHE A 54 -29.52 32.61 -0.30
C PHE A 54 -29.64 31.76 0.99
N VAL A 55 -30.01 32.38 2.11
CA VAL A 55 -30.05 31.75 3.43
C VAL A 55 -31.49 31.40 3.81
N SER A 56 -31.66 30.21 4.39
CA SER A 56 -32.90 29.70 4.98
C SER A 56 -32.63 29.21 6.40
N LEU A 57 -33.66 29.16 7.22
CA LEU A 57 -33.58 28.76 8.62
C LEU A 57 -34.58 27.66 8.95
N LEU A 58 -34.08 26.59 9.55
CA LEU A 58 -34.85 25.55 10.20
C LEU A 58 -34.58 25.64 11.71
N THR A 59 -35.62 25.72 12.54
CA THR A 59 -35.46 25.82 14.00
C THR A 59 -36.01 24.59 14.68
N LEU A 60 -35.18 23.95 15.51
CA LEU A 60 -35.57 22.86 16.40
C LEU A 60 -36.01 23.45 17.75
N PRO A 61 -37.00 22.83 18.42
CA PRO A 61 -37.57 23.38 19.65
C PRO A 61 -36.60 23.33 20.84
N VAL A 62 -35.73 22.32 20.89
CA VAL A 62 -34.77 22.08 21.98
C VAL A 62 -33.45 21.55 21.43
N ASN A 63 -32.35 21.80 22.15
CA ASN A 63 -31.04 21.23 21.81
C ASN A 63 -31.07 19.70 21.85
N SER A 64 -31.04 19.13 20.65
CA SER A 64 -31.08 17.69 20.39
C SER A 64 -29.72 17.15 19.97
N GLY A 65 -28.78 18.04 19.67
CA GLY A 65 -27.39 17.75 19.33
C GLY A 65 -27.10 17.91 17.83
N LYS A 66 -25.81 18.11 17.53
CA LYS A 66 -25.29 18.35 16.17
C LYS A 66 -25.80 17.34 15.14
N GLY A 67 -25.81 16.05 15.46
CA GLY A 67 -26.26 15.00 14.54
C GLY A 67 -27.73 15.15 14.14
N VAL A 68 -28.60 15.49 15.10
CA VAL A 68 -30.03 15.72 14.82
C VAL A 68 -30.19 16.96 13.94
N ALA A 69 -29.47 18.04 14.25
CA ALA A 69 -29.52 19.27 13.46
C ALA A 69 -29.04 19.05 12.01
N VAL A 70 -27.93 18.34 11.81
CA VAL A 70 -27.41 18.02 10.47
C VAL A 70 -28.41 17.17 9.69
N LEU A 71 -28.95 16.10 10.30
CA LEU A 71 -29.93 15.23 9.63
C LEU A 71 -31.23 15.96 9.30
N ALA A 72 -31.72 16.82 10.20
CA ALA A 72 -32.91 17.64 9.95
C ALA A 72 -32.70 18.57 8.74
N GLY A 73 -31.54 19.23 8.66
CA GLY A 73 -31.18 20.07 7.50
C GLY A 73 -31.04 19.27 6.20
N ILE A 74 -30.43 18.08 6.25
CA ILE A 74 -30.32 17.17 5.09
C ILE A 74 -31.70 16.73 4.60
N HIS A 75 -32.60 16.33 5.50
CA HIS A 75 -33.96 15.92 5.14
C HIS A 75 -34.77 17.09 4.56
N GLN A 76 -34.65 18.29 5.12
CA GLN A 76 -35.33 19.47 4.58
C GLN A 76 -34.79 19.85 3.20
N MET A 77 -33.47 19.78 3.00
CA MET A 77 -32.83 19.95 1.68
C MET A 77 -33.34 18.91 0.68
N HIS A 78 -33.51 17.65 1.09
CA HIS A 78 -34.09 16.62 0.23
C HIS A 78 -35.50 17.00 -0.26
N GLN A 79 -36.37 17.49 0.64
CA GLN A 79 -37.73 17.93 0.29
C GLN A 79 -37.73 19.11 -0.70
N LEU A 80 -36.71 19.96 -0.64
CA LEU A 80 -36.50 21.07 -1.59
C LEU A 80 -35.81 20.64 -2.90
N GLY A 81 -35.68 19.32 -3.13
CA GLY A 81 -35.15 18.72 -4.35
C GLY A 81 -33.62 18.76 -4.46
N PHE A 82 -32.90 18.97 -3.36
CA PHE A 82 -31.44 18.87 -3.36
C PHE A 82 -31.01 17.41 -3.38
N THR A 83 -29.90 17.15 -4.07
CA THR A 83 -29.31 15.80 -4.22
C THR A 83 -28.11 15.59 -3.29
N HIS A 84 -27.45 16.68 -2.89
CA HIS A 84 -26.26 16.64 -2.05
C HIS A 84 -26.32 17.76 -1.01
N ALA A 85 -25.75 17.51 0.17
CA ALA A 85 -25.65 18.47 1.24
C ALA A 85 -24.18 18.64 1.67
N LEU A 86 -23.68 19.88 1.63
CA LEU A 86 -22.39 20.26 2.20
C LEU A 86 -22.59 20.67 3.66
N GLN A 87 -22.11 19.84 4.59
CA GLN A 87 -22.04 20.18 6.00
C GLN A 87 -20.86 21.14 6.25
N ILE A 88 -21.12 22.23 6.98
CA ILE A 88 -20.10 23.14 7.51
C ILE A 88 -20.46 23.45 8.97
N ASP A 89 -19.50 23.35 9.88
CA ASP A 89 -19.73 23.72 11.28
C ASP A 89 -19.75 25.25 11.45
N ALA A 90 -20.62 25.75 12.35
CA ALA A 90 -20.81 27.18 12.57
C ALA A 90 -19.64 27.87 13.30
N ASP A 91 -18.68 27.12 13.84
CA ASP A 91 -17.57 27.62 14.66
C ASP A 91 -16.49 28.38 13.87
N GLY A 92 -16.57 28.37 12.54
CA GLY A 92 -15.64 29.08 11.66
C GLY A 92 -14.24 28.44 11.55
N GLN A 93 -14.06 27.20 12.02
CA GLN A 93 -12.76 26.53 11.95
C GLN A 93 -12.40 26.06 10.54
N HIS A 94 -13.38 25.85 9.66
CA HIS A 94 -13.18 25.29 8.32
C HIS A 94 -12.80 26.35 7.28
N ASN A 95 -11.81 26.05 6.44
CA ASN A 95 -11.43 26.90 5.31
C ASN A 95 -12.45 26.80 4.16
N THR A 96 -13.37 27.76 4.11
CA THR A 96 -14.39 27.84 3.05
C THR A 96 -13.82 27.98 1.63
N ASN A 97 -12.56 28.44 1.47
CA ASN A 97 -11.89 28.48 0.16
C ASN A 97 -11.71 27.11 -0.49
N ASP A 98 -11.83 26.02 0.28
CA ASP A 98 -11.72 24.66 -0.23
C ASP A 98 -13.05 24.13 -0.82
N ILE A 99 -14.17 24.86 -0.67
CA ILE A 99 -15.50 24.46 -1.19
C ILE A 99 -15.44 24.08 -2.69
N PRO A 100 -14.82 24.84 -3.61
CA PRO A 100 -14.75 24.48 -5.02
C PRO A 100 -14.11 23.09 -5.27
N LEU A 101 -13.09 22.72 -4.49
CA LEU A 101 -12.43 21.41 -4.59
C LEU A 101 -13.40 20.28 -4.21
N PHE A 102 -14.18 20.47 -3.15
CA PHE A 102 -15.18 19.51 -2.70
C PHE A 102 -16.32 19.36 -3.72
N LEU A 103 -16.82 20.49 -4.27
CA LEU A 103 -17.84 20.47 -5.31
C LEU A 103 -17.36 19.74 -6.57
N GLN A 104 -16.11 19.96 -6.99
CA GLN A 104 -15.53 19.27 -8.14
C GLN A 104 -15.41 17.76 -7.89
N ALA A 105 -14.93 17.36 -6.71
CA ALA A 105 -14.82 15.95 -6.34
C ALA A 105 -16.18 15.25 -6.26
N SER A 106 -17.21 15.95 -5.76
CA SER A 106 -18.59 15.47 -5.71
C SER A 106 -19.17 15.32 -7.12
N LYS A 107 -18.93 16.27 -8.04
CA LYS A 107 -19.31 16.12 -9.46
C LYS A 107 -18.69 14.88 -10.11
N LYS A 108 -17.42 14.59 -9.82
CA LYS A 108 -16.71 13.43 -10.36
C LYS A 108 -17.16 12.11 -9.72
N ASN A 109 -17.61 12.14 -8.48
CA ASN A 109 -18.01 10.96 -7.71
C ASN A 109 -19.38 11.21 -7.02
N PRO A 110 -20.49 11.29 -7.78
CA PRO A 110 -21.79 11.73 -7.26
C PRO A 110 -22.43 10.75 -6.27
N ALA A 111 -21.99 9.50 -6.22
CA ALA A 111 -22.44 8.50 -5.25
C ALA A 111 -21.51 8.41 -4.02
N ALA A 112 -20.44 9.20 -3.97
CA ALA A 112 -19.44 9.14 -2.91
C ALA A 112 -19.67 10.20 -1.85
N LEU A 113 -19.35 9.87 -0.60
CA LEU A 113 -19.14 10.85 0.46
C LEU A 113 -17.80 11.55 0.22
N ILE A 114 -17.83 12.88 0.11
CA ILE A 114 -16.61 13.70 0.06
C ILE A 114 -16.31 14.19 1.47
N SER A 115 -15.13 13.89 2.01
CA SER A 115 -14.78 14.21 3.40
C SER A 115 -13.46 14.96 3.53
N GLY A 116 -13.41 15.96 4.41
CA GLY A 116 -12.19 16.68 4.74
C GLY A 116 -11.18 15.85 5.53
N ILE A 117 -9.90 16.09 5.24
CA ILE A 117 -8.76 15.71 6.09
C ILE A 117 -8.18 17.00 6.64
N PRO A 118 -8.32 17.27 7.95
CA PRO A 118 -7.86 18.51 8.51
C PRO A 118 -6.33 18.58 8.48
N ILE A 119 -5.81 19.65 7.88
CA ILE A 119 -4.42 20.09 7.98
C ILE A 119 -4.40 21.18 9.04
N TYR A 120 -3.74 20.89 10.16
CA TYR A 120 -3.61 21.80 11.28
C TYR A 120 -2.31 22.61 11.20
N ASP A 121 -2.35 23.82 11.72
CA ASP A 121 -1.16 24.60 12.06
C ASP A 121 -0.75 24.35 13.52
N ASP A 122 0.26 25.08 14.01
CA ASP A 122 0.80 24.92 15.36
C ASP A 122 -0.18 25.34 16.48
N SER A 123 -1.35 25.89 16.15
CA SER A 123 -2.35 26.32 17.12
C SER A 123 -3.19 25.18 17.70
N VAL A 124 -3.14 23.98 17.10
CA VAL A 124 -3.98 22.85 17.51
C VAL A 124 -3.58 22.27 18.89
N PRO A 125 -4.53 22.04 19.81
CA PRO A 125 -4.23 21.33 21.05
C PRO A 125 -3.76 19.90 20.81
N LYS A 126 -2.61 19.51 21.38
CA LYS A 126 -2.03 18.15 21.23
C LYS A 126 -3.02 17.04 21.64
N SER A 127 -3.85 17.26 22.65
CA SER A 127 -4.87 16.29 23.09
C SER A 127 -5.89 15.97 21.99
N ARG A 128 -6.31 16.98 21.20
CA ARG A 128 -7.23 16.79 20.06
C ARG A 128 -6.58 15.98 18.93
N LEU A 129 -5.29 16.20 18.67
CA LEU A 129 -4.55 15.39 17.68
C LEU A 129 -4.48 13.92 18.09
N HIS A 130 -4.19 13.62 19.36
CA HIS A 130 -4.11 12.25 19.86
C HIS A 130 -5.48 11.55 19.84
N GLY A 131 -6.53 12.23 20.32
CA GLY A 131 -7.91 11.69 20.28
C GLY A 131 -8.38 11.37 18.86
N ARG A 132 -8.08 12.24 17.89
CA ARG A 132 -8.38 12.00 16.47
C ARG A 132 -7.60 10.81 15.90
N ARG A 133 -6.32 10.66 16.24
CA ARG A 133 -5.53 9.49 15.81
C ARG A 133 -6.12 8.18 16.33
N ILE A 134 -6.55 8.15 17.60
CA ILE A 134 -7.22 6.98 18.21
C ILE A 134 -8.54 6.68 17.49
N THR A 135 -9.36 7.70 17.26
CA THR A 135 -10.64 7.58 16.55
C THR A 135 -10.44 7.03 15.13
N ASN A 136 -9.49 7.59 14.36
CA ASN A 136 -9.20 7.18 12.99
C ASN A 136 -8.63 5.75 12.94
N PHE A 137 -7.90 5.32 13.97
CA PHE A 137 -7.47 3.93 14.11
C PHE A 137 -8.67 2.99 14.28
N TRP A 138 -9.60 3.28 15.19
CA TRP A 138 -10.81 2.48 15.40
C TRP A 138 -11.71 2.43 14.18
N VAL A 139 -11.94 3.57 13.53
CA VAL A 139 -12.71 3.63 12.26
C VAL A 139 -12.09 2.75 11.18
N SER A 140 -10.75 2.67 11.13
CA SER A 140 -10.07 1.79 10.18
C SER A 140 -10.31 0.29 10.43
N ILE A 141 -10.52 -0.08 11.71
CA ILE A 141 -10.91 -1.42 12.13
C ILE A 141 -12.38 -1.66 11.81
N GLU A 142 -13.26 -0.75 12.23
CA GLU A 142 -14.71 -0.84 12.07
C GLU A 142 -15.15 -0.89 10.61
N THR A 143 -14.39 -0.25 9.71
CA THR A 143 -14.67 -0.27 8.26
C THR A 143 -13.83 -1.30 7.49
N LEU A 144 -12.89 -1.99 8.16
CA LEU A 144 -11.85 -2.83 7.52
C LEU A 144 -11.11 -2.13 6.35
N SER A 145 -11.06 -0.79 6.39
CA SER A 145 -10.65 0.08 5.30
C SER A 145 -9.81 1.24 5.82
N ARG A 146 -8.91 1.76 4.97
CA ARG A 146 -8.15 2.99 5.25
C ARG A 146 -8.54 4.14 4.31
N ARG A 147 -9.75 4.06 3.74
CA ARG A 147 -10.32 5.07 2.85
C ARG A 147 -10.84 6.28 3.63
N VAL A 148 -11.42 6.06 4.82
CA VAL A 148 -11.71 7.14 5.76
C VAL A 148 -10.39 7.59 6.38
N LYS A 149 -10.00 8.83 6.08
CA LYS A 149 -8.75 9.43 6.57
C LYS A 149 -8.95 10.23 7.85
N ASP A 150 -10.10 10.89 7.97
CA ASP A 150 -10.54 11.53 9.21
C ASP A 150 -12.05 11.35 9.38
N ALA A 151 -12.45 10.83 10.55
CA ALA A 151 -13.85 10.55 10.87
C ALA A 151 -14.54 11.67 11.67
N MET A 152 -13.82 12.71 12.09
CA MET A 152 -14.35 13.77 12.97
C MET A 152 -14.38 15.16 12.31
N CYS A 153 -13.94 15.28 11.07
CA CYS A 153 -14.02 16.52 10.30
C CYS A 153 -15.44 16.70 9.76
N GLY A 154 -16.14 17.73 10.24
CA GLY A 154 -17.50 18.08 9.83
C GLY A 154 -17.61 18.73 8.44
N PHE A 155 -16.49 18.95 7.74
CA PHE A 155 -16.50 19.53 6.39
C PHE A 155 -16.66 18.42 5.35
N ARG A 156 -17.92 18.18 4.95
CA ARG A 156 -18.32 16.98 4.17
C ARG A 156 -19.43 17.27 3.18
N ILE A 157 -19.37 16.63 2.01
CA ILE A 157 -20.51 16.57 1.08
C ILE A 157 -21.12 15.18 1.12
N TYR A 158 -22.38 15.11 1.52
CA TYR A 158 -23.18 13.90 1.58
C TYR A 158 -24.04 13.76 0.32
N PRO A 159 -24.06 12.58 -0.33
CA PRO A 159 -25.16 12.20 -1.21
C PRO A 159 -26.40 11.98 -0.34
N ILE A 160 -27.44 12.79 -0.54
CA ILE A 160 -28.61 12.81 0.34
C ILE A 160 -29.34 11.47 0.32
N ASP A 161 -29.49 10.84 -0.86
CA ASP A 161 -30.15 9.54 -0.99
C ASP A 161 -29.46 8.44 -0.18
N ALA A 162 -28.13 8.47 -0.11
CA ALA A 162 -27.36 7.52 0.69
C ALA A 162 -27.61 7.73 2.20
N VAL A 163 -27.70 8.99 2.64
CA VAL A 163 -28.03 9.33 4.04
C VAL A 163 -29.46 8.90 4.37
N ASN A 164 -30.44 9.19 3.50
CA ASN A 164 -31.84 8.81 3.70
C ASN A 164 -32.02 7.29 3.78
N ALA A 165 -31.37 6.54 2.88
CA ALA A 165 -31.39 5.09 2.91
C ALA A 165 -30.78 4.51 4.20
N LEU A 166 -29.76 5.18 4.76
CA LEU A 166 -29.17 4.80 6.04
C LEU A 166 -30.12 5.07 7.21
N THR A 167 -30.70 6.27 7.29
CA THR A 167 -31.54 6.71 8.42
C THR A 167 -32.88 6.00 8.48
N GLN A 168 -33.35 5.41 7.38
CA GLN A 168 -34.53 4.53 7.37
C GLN A 168 -34.34 3.27 8.22
N ASN A 169 -33.11 2.76 8.32
CA ASN A 169 -32.83 1.46 8.93
C ASN A 169 -32.07 1.56 10.26
N VAL A 170 -31.53 2.74 10.57
CA VAL A 170 -30.62 2.92 11.69
C VAL A 170 -30.81 4.29 12.34
N THR A 171 -30.90 4.29 13.66
CA THR A 171 -30.79 5.52 14.47
C THR A 171 -29.31 5.89 14.64
N LEU A 172 -28.92 7.05 14.12
CA LEU A 172 -27.58 7.61 14.26
C LEU A 172 -27.39 8.33 15.59
N GLN A 173 -26.14 8.49 16.04
CA GLN A 173 -25.84 9.28 17.24
C GLN A 173 -26.25 10.75 17.07
N SER A 174 -26.63 11.40 18.17
CA SER A 174 -27.20 12.76 18.11
C SER A 174 -26.20 13.88 18.37
N ARG A 175 -25.01 13.60 18.94
CA ARG A 175 -24.08 14.64 19.44
C ARG A 175 -22.75 14.64 18.67
N MET A 176 -21.63 14.84 19.35
CA MET A 176 -20.30 15.02 18.75
C MET A 176 -19.75 13.75 18.11
N ASP A 177 -20.26 12.60 18.52
CA ASP A 177 -19.96 11.27 17.99
C ASP A 177 -20.70 10.94 16.68
N PHE A 178 -21.68 11.79 16.29
CA PHE A 178 -22.40 11.66 15.02
C PHE A 178 -21.47 11.57 13.81
N ASP A 179 -20.46 12.45 13.73
CA ASP A 179 -19.56 12.50 12.58
C ASP A 179 -18.83 11.16 12.38
N ILE A 180 -18.53 10.43 13.46
CA ILE A 180 -17.92 9.10 13.45
C ILE A 180 -18.95 8.05 13.03
N ASP A 181 -20.13 8.07 13.64
CA ASP A 181 -21.18 7.07 13.43
C ASP A 181 -21.68 7.04 11.98
N ILE A 182 -21.99 8.22 11.42
CA ILE A 182 -22.55 8.32 10.07
C ILE A 182 -21.57 7.84 8.99
N ILE A 183 -20.29 8.23 9.07
CA ILE A 183 -19.31 7.87 8.04
C ILE A 183 -19.02 6.37 8.04
N VAL A 184 -18.93 5.74 9.21
CA VAL A 184 -18.70 4.29 9.31
C VAL A 184 -19.88 3.52 8.73
N ARG A 185 -21.10 3.91 9.05
CA ARG A 185 -22.30 3.22 8.56
C ARG A 185 -22.57 3.44 7.08
N LEU A 186 -22.28 4.63 6.55
CA LEU A 186 -22.31 4.87 5.09
C LEU A 186 -21.32 3.95 4.37
N VAL A 187 -20.12 3.74 4.93
CA VAL A 187 -19.15 2.78 4.39
C VAL A 187 -19.70 1.35 4.45
N TRP A 188 -20.36 0.95 5.54
CA TRP A 188 -20.99 -0.37 5.63
C TRP A 188 -22.10 -0.60 4.60
N GLN A 189 -22.83 0.45 4.22
CA GLN A 189 -23.80 0.43 3.13
C GLN A 189 -23.15 0.38 1.73
N GLY A 190 -21.82 0.50 1.65
CA GLY A 190 -21.08 0.48 0.39
C GLY A 190 -20.84 1.87 -0.22
N THR A 191 -21.16 2.95 0.49
CA THR A 191 -20.87 4.32 0.04
C THR A 191 -19.36 4.52 -0.02
N SER A 192 -18.83 4.91 -1.18
CA SER A 192 -17.41 5.20 -1.31
C SER A 192 -17.06 6.53 -0.64
N VAL A 193 -15.83 6.66 -0.14
CA VAL A 193 -15.36 7.88 0.53
C VAL A 193 -14.17 8.45 -0.24
N VAL A 194 -14.28 9.71 -0.64
CA VAL A 194 -13.20 10.49 -1.24
C VAL A 194 -12.73 11.51 -0.21
N SER A 195 -11.46 11.43 0.19
CA SER A 195 -10.91 12.32 1.22
C SER A 195 -10.08 13.45 0.58
N ILE A 196 -10.34 14.70 0.98
CA ILE A 196 -9.67 15.90 0.46
C ILE A 196 -9.00 16.64 1.62
N PRO A 197 -7.70 16.96 1.54
CA PRO A 197 -7.06 17.80 2.55
C PRO A 197 -7.67 19.21 2.58
N THR A 198 -7.94 19.72 3.78
CA THR A 198 -8.52 21.05 4.00
C THR A 198 -7.90 21.70 5.22
N LYS A 199 -7.70 23.02 5.19
CA LYS A 199 -7.11 23.74 6.32
C LYS A 199 -8.14 23.93 7.43
N VAL A 200 -7.75 23.65 8.67
CA VAL A 200 -8.59 23.87 9.86
C VAL A 200 -7.84 24.74 10.86
N ILE A 201 -8.47 25.83 11.27
CA ILE A 201 -7.88 26.88 12.12
C ILE A 201 -8.56 26.86 13.49
N TYR A 202 -7.79 27.07 14.56
CA TYR A 202 -8.33 27.23 15.92
C TYR A 202 -8.28 28.71 16.33
N PRO A 203 -9.38 29.46 16.23
CA PRO A 203 -9.39 30.87 16.66
C PRO A 203 -9.15 30.97 18.17
N LYS A 204 -8.34 31.96 18.59
CA LYS A 204 -7.94 32.18 19.99
C LYS A 204 -9.12 32.42 20.95
N GLU A 205 -10.24 32.93 20.44
CA GLU A 205 -11.48 33.20 21.20
C GLU A 205 -12.60 32.18 20.89
N GLY A 206 -12.25 31.04 20.26
CA GLY A 206 -13.24 30.03 19.88
C GLY A 206 -13.88 29.36 21.09
N VAL A 207 -15.20 29.52 21.25
CA VAL A 207 -15.97 28.75 22.23
C VAL A 207 -16.11 27.32 21.73
N SER A 208 -15.71 26.33 22.54
CA SER A 208 -15.88 24.92 22.21
C SER A 208 -16.92 24.31 23.15
N HIS A 209 -18.05 23.85 22.62
CA HIS A 209 -19.07 23.14 23.40
C HIS A 209 -18.71 21.67 23.73
N PHE A 210 -17.49 21.23 23.43
CA PHE A 210 -17.00 19.89 23.74
C PHE A 210 -16.82 19.69 25.27
N LYS A 211 -17.59 18.77 25.84
CA LYS A 211 -17.54 18.38 27.25
C LYS A 211 -16.62 17.18 27.41
N ILE A 212 -15.38 17.45 27.86
CA ILE A 212 -14.26 16.48 27.86
C ILE A 212 -14.64 15.07 28.36
N LEU A 213 -15.26 14.95 29.54
CA LEU A 213 -15.57 13.62 30.10
C LEU A 213 -16.72 12.92 29.37
N LYS A 214 -17.84 13.64 29.20
CA LYS A 214 -19.05 13.08 28.61
C LYS A 214 -18.88 12.73 27.14
N ASP A 215 -18.29 13.63 26.36
CA ASP A 215 -18.15 13.41 24.91
C ASP A 215 -17.14 12.30 24.60
N ASN A 216 -16.06 12.17 25.40
CA ASN A 216 -15.14 11.02 25.24
C ASN A 216 -15.80 9.69 25.63
N TRP A 217 -16.68 9.68 26.63
CA TRP A 217 -17.48 8.51 26.96
C TRP A 217 -18.42 8.13 25.82
N ASP A 218 -19.18 9.10 25.29
CA ASP A 218 -20.10 8.90 24.17
C ASP A 218 -19.36 8.37 22.92
N ILE A 219 -18.21 8.96 22.58
CA ILE A 219 -17.33 8.48 21.50
C ILE A 219 -16.88 7.02 21.74
N SER A 220 -16.48 6.69 22.97
CA SER A 220 -16.03 5.34 23.33
C SER A 220 -17.16 4.31 23.23
N CYS A 221 -18.37 4.67 23.68
CA CYS A 221 -19.56 3.85 23.51
C CYS A 221 -19.92 3.67 22.03
N THR A 222 -19.77 4.71 21.22
CA THR A 222 -20.02 4.66 19.78
C THR A 222 -19.05 3.72 19.08
N HIS A 223 -17.75 3.81 19.35
CA HIS A 223 -16.78 2.83 18.84
C HIS A 223 -17.08 1.40 19.29
N THR A 224 -17.50 1.21 20.54
CA THR A 224 -17.90 -0.12 21.04
C THR A 224 -19.08 -0.67 20.22
N LYS A 225 -20.14 0.13 20.02
CA LYS A 225 -21.30 -0.26 19.20
C LYS A 225 -20.89 -0.53 17.75
N LEU A 226 -20.02 0.28 17.18
CA LEU A 226 -19.56 0.14 15.80
C LEU A 226 -18.68 -1.11 15.63
N PHE A 227 -17.81 -1.41 16.59
CA PHE A 227 -16.98 -2.61 16.57
C PHE A 227 -17.81 -3.89 16.56
N PHE A 228 -18.75 -4.04 17.51
CA PHE A 228 -19.63 -5.21 17.54
C PHE A 228 -20.60 -5.24 16.34
N GLY A 229 -21.01 -4.07 15.84
CA GLY A 229 -21.78 -3.94 14.60
C GLY A 229 -21.00 -4.38 13.36
N MET A 230 -19.70 -4.12 13.31
CA MET A 230 -18.78 -4.56 12.25
C MET A 230 -18.64 -6.08 12.24
N LEU A 231 -18.53 -6.74 13.40
CA LEU A 231 -18.37 -8.20 13.46
C LEU A 231 -19.51 -8.94 12.74
N LYS A 232 -20.76 -8.47 12.89
CA LYS A 232 -21.91 -9.02 12.15
C LYS A 232 -21.81 -8.83 10.63
N ARG A 233 -21.11 -7.78 10.19
CA ARG A 233 -20.94 -7.37 8.78
C ARG A 233 -19.61 -7.80 8.18
N PHE A 234 -18.75 -8.47 8.97
CA PHE A 234 -17.40 -8.85 8.57
C PHE A 234 -17.35 -9.61 7.23
N PRO A 235 -18.22 -10.60 6.95
CA PRO A 235 -18.21 -11.31 5.66
C PRO A 235 -18.50 -10.37 4.48
N LEU A 236 -19.50 -9.48 4.63
CA LEU A 236 -19.89 -8.52 3.59
C LEU A 236 -18.80 -7.46 3.35
N LEU A 237 -18.23 -6.90 4.42
CA LEU A 237 -17.15 -5.92 4.33
C LEU A 237 -15.90 -6.51 3.66
N MET A 238 -15.60 -7.77 3.93
CA MET A 238 -14.54 -8.50 3.23
C MET A 238 -14.85 -8.67 1.74
N LEU A 239 -16.07 -9.08 1.37
CA LEU A 239 -16.50 -9.17 -0.03
C LEU A 239 -16.41 -7.83 -0.76
N GLN A 240 -16.88 -6.74 -0.16
CA GLN A 240 -16.80 -5.38 -0.72
C GLN A 240 -15.33 -4.95 -0.93
N LYS A 241 -14.43 -5.30 0.00
CA LYS A 241 -12.99 -5.06 -0.14
C LYS A 241 -12.38 -5.81 -1.32
N PHE A 242 -12.84 -7.04 -1.60
CA PHE A 242 -12.39 -7.83 -2.74
C PHE A 242 -13.00 -7.37 -4.09
N GLN A 243 -14.21 -6.82 -4.09
CA GLN A 243 -14.89 -6.31 -5.29
C GLN A 243 -14.44 -4.91 -5.72
N SER A 244 -13.94 -4.10 -4.78
CA SER A 244 -13.38 -2.80 -5.15
C SER A 244 -12.18 -2.99 -6.08
N LYS A 245 -12.33 -2.54 -7.34
CA LYS A 245 -11.36 -2.60 -8.45
C LYS A 245 -10.11 -1.76 -8.19
N ASP A 246 -9.43 -1.99 -7.08
CA ASP A 246 -8.05 -1.58 -6.95
C ASP A 246 -7.20 -2.69 -7.58
N ALA A 247 -6.87 -2.48 -8.86
CA ALA A 247 -5.76 -3.12 -9.55
C ALA A 247 -4.44 -2.68 -8.87
N LEU A 248 -4.25 -3.08 -7.61
CA LEU A 248 -2.99 -2.93 -6.91
C LEU A 248 -2.04 -4.02 -7.44
N HIS A 249 -1.16 -3.58 -8.34
CA HIS A 249 -0.02 -4.30 -8.90
C HIS A 249 0.99 -4.63 -7.78
N TRP A 250 1.81 -5.67 -7.94
CA TRP A 250 2.56 -6.31 -6.85
C TRP A 250 3.50 -5.36 -6.08
N ALA A 251 4.07 -4.33 -6.71
CA ALA A 251 4.90 -3.33 -6.00
C ALA A 251 4.09 -2.24 -5.26
N SER A 252 2.75 -2.36 -5.21
CA SER A 252 1.86 -1.52 -4.40
C SER A 252 1.22 -2.27 -3.22
N ILE A 253 1.57 -3.54 -3.01
CA ILE A 253 1.16 -4.30 -1.82
C ILE A 253 1.87 -3.68 -0.60
N LYS A 254 1.10 -2.87 0.15
CA LYS A 254 1.44 -2.16 1.40
C LYS A 254 2.67 -2.73 2.14
N GLU A 255 3.81 -2.10 1.88
CA GLU A 255 5.15 -2.45 2.38
C GLU A 255 5.32 -2.29 3.91
N VAL A 256 4.40 -1.61 4.59
CA VAL A 256 4.41 -1.47 6.06
C VAL A 256 4.15 -2.81 6.77
N GLY A 257 3.30 -3.68 6.20
CA GLY A 257 3.01 -5.00 6.76
C GLY A 257 4.16 -5.99 6.57
N ALA A 258 4.87 -5.89 5.44
CA ALA A 258 6.01 -6.75 5.12
C ALA A 258 7.20 -6.51 6.08
N LEU A 259 7.51 -5.23 6.37
CA LEU A 259 8.59 -4.89 7.32
C LEU A 259 8.26 -5.29 8.75
N ALA A 260 7.02 -5.05 9.21
CA ALA A 260 6.59 -5.49 10.53
C ALA A 260 6.59 -7.03 10.64
N GLY A 261 6.09 -7.73 9.63
CA GLY A 261 6.12 -9.20 9.57
C GLY A 261 7.54 -9.76 9.58
N LEU A 262 8.48 -9.11 8.87
CA LEU A 262 9.90 -9.49 8.89
C LEU A 262 10.52 -9.31 10.28
N LYS A 263 10.29 -8.17 10.93
CA LYS A 263 10.77 -7.92 12.31
C LYS A 263 10.23 -8.94 13.31
N ILE A 264 8.93 -9.24 13.23
CA ILE A 264 8.30 -10.23 14.10
C ILE A 264 8.88 -11.62 13.83
N SER A 265 9.03 -12.02 12.57
CA SER A 265 9.57 -13.33 12.21
C SER A 265 11.01 -13.48 12.69
N LEU A 266 11.82 -12.44 12.56
CA LEU A 266 13.19 -12.39 13.04
C LEU A 266 13.26 -12.45 14.57
N TRP A 267 12.44 -11.66 15.28
CA TRP A 267 12.34 -11.72 16.74
C TRP A 267 11.90 -13.10 17.23
N CYS A 268 10.90 -13.71 16.59
CA CYS A 268 10.48 -15.07 16.89
C CYS A 268 11.61 -16.07 16.65
N TYR A 269 12.41 -15.88 15.60
CA TYR A 269 13.57 -16.72 15.30
C TYR A 269 14.64 -16.61 16.39
N THR A 270 14.97 -15.40 16.83
CA THR A 270 16.00 -15.18 17.84
C THR A 270 15.57 -15.61 19.25
N VAL A 271 14.27 -15.54 19.57
CA VAL A 271 13.74 -15.87 20.91
C VAL A 271 13.33 -17.34 21.05
N PHE A 272 12.61 -17.88 20.06
CA PHE A 272 12.03 -19.22 20.12
C PHE A 272 12.72 -20.23 19.19
N GLY A 273 13.70 -19.78 18.39
CA GLY A 273 14.49 -20.62 17.52
C GLY A 273 13.82 -20.98 16.18
N LYS A 274 14.57 -21.75 15.39
CA LYS A 274 14.23 -22.15 14.02
C LYS A 274 12.95 -22.97 13.93
N THR A 275 12.78 -23.96 14.81
CA THR A 275 11.65 -24.91 14.75
C THR A 275 10.32 -24.20 14.97
N PHE A 276 10.23 -23.38 16.01
CA PHE A 276 9.03 -22.59 16.29
C PHE A 276 8.72 -21.63 15.15
N THR A 277 9.73 -20.93 14.63
CA THR A 277 9.55 -19.98 13.52
C THR A 277 9.03 -20.66 12.26
N ARG A 278 9.48 -21.90 11.96
CA ARG A 278 8.94 -22.68 10.84
C ARG A 278 7.47 -23.04 11.04
N ILE A 279 7.06 -23.41 12.26
CA ILE A 279 5.66 -23.68 12.59
C ILE A 279 4.81 -22.41 12.43
N LEU A 280 5.29 -21.28 12.95
CA LEU A 280 4.61 -20.00 12.78
C LEU A 280 4.45 -19.61 11.30
N LEU A 281 5.54 -19.72 10.52
CA LEU A 281 5.52 -19.44 9.08
C LEU A 281 4.61 -20.41 8.31
N TYR A 282 4.50 -21.67 8.76
CA TYR A 282 3.53 -22.62 8.23
C TYR A 282 2.10 -22.10 8.40
N PHE A 283 1.69 -21.73 9.62
CA PHE A 283 0.34 -21.17 9.86
C PHE A 283 0.09 -19.88 9.09
N LEU A 284 1.09 -19.00 9.02
CA LEU A 284 1.01 -17.79 8.20
C LEU A 284 0.83 -18.12 6.71
N SER A 285 1.52 -19.15 6.20
CA SER A 285 1.38 -19.59 4.82
C SER A 285 -0.03 -20.09 4.50
N VAL A 286 -0.66 -20.81 5.45
CA VAL A 286 -2.06 -21.25 5.35
C VAL A 286 -3.00 -20.04 5.31
N TYR A 287 -2.82 -19.10 6.23
CA TYR A 287 -3.59 -17.87 6.25
C TYR A 287 -3.45 -17.07 4.93
N PHE A 288 -2.23 -16.87 4.43
CA PHE A 288 -1.98 -16.20 3.16
C PHE A 288 -2.55 -16.97 1.97
N TYR A 289 -2.44 -18.30 2.00
CA TYR A 289 -3.05 -19.15 0.99
C TYR A 289 -4.56 -18.96 0.96
N ILE A 290 -5.26 -18.91 2.11
CA ILE A 290 -6.73 -18.74 2.15
C ILE A 290 -7.14 -17.32 1.75
N THR A 291 -6.43 -16.30 2.23
CA THR A 291 -6.84 -14.88 2.06
C THR A 291 -6.39 -14.26 0.73
N ASN A 292 -5.29 -14.72 0.11
CA ASN A 292 -4.72 -14.07 -1.07
C ASN A 292 -5.11 -14.76 -2.39
N GLY A 293 -6.34 -14.50 -2.85
CA GLY A 293 -6.88 -15.09 -4.08
C GLY A 293 -6.12 -14.69 -5.36
N LYS A 294 -5.52 -13.49 -5.41
CA LYS A 294 -4.69 -13.06 -6.54
C LYS A 294 -3.43 -13.91 -6.64
N ALA A 295 -2.68 -14.06 -5.54
CA ALA A 295 -1.49 -14.89 -5.50
C ALA A 295 -1.77 -16.36 -5.82
N ARG A 296 -2.89 -16.92 -5.34
CA ARG A 296 -3.32 -18.28 -5.70
C ARG A 296 -3.54 -18.44 -7.20
N ARG A 297 -4.22 -17.49 -7.85
CA ARG A 297 -4.45 -17.53 -9.30
C ARG A 297 -3.15 -17.47 -10.08
N SER A 298 -2.23 -16.59 -9.70
CA SER A 298 -0.92 -16.47 -10.34
C SER A 298 -0.09 -17.75 -10.20
N SER A 299 -0.03 -18.33 -9.00
CA SER A 299 0.65 -19.59 -8.74
C SER A 299 0.05 -20.74 -9.56
N LYS A 300 -1.30 -20.84 -9.60
CA LYS A 300 -1.99 -21.81 -10.46
C LYS A 300 -1.68 -21.61 -11.94
N GLN A 301 -1.63 -20.37 -12.42
CA GLN A 301 -1.29 -20.07 -13.81
C GLN A 301 0.13 -20.52 -14.15
N TYR A 302 1.10 -20.21 -13.29
CA TYR A 302 2.47 -20.68 -13.46
C TYR A 302 2.56 -22.21 -13.50
N LEU A 303 1.99 -22.89 -12.50
CA LEU A 303 2.04 -24.36 -12.42
C LEU A 303 1.33 -25.02 -13.60
N LYS A 304 0.24 -24.42 -14.11
CA LYS A 304 -0.45 -24.86 -15.33
C LYS A 304 0.45 -24.69 -16.56
N ASN A 305 1.06 -23.53 -16.76
CA ASN A 305 1.98 -23.30 -17.88
C ASN A 305 3.17 -24.27 -17.83
N LEU A 306 3.70 -24.53 -16.64
CA LEU A 306 4.80 -25.48 -16.43
C LEU A 306 4.37 -26.91 -16.78
N GLN A 307 3.18 -27.33 -16.34
CA GLN A 307 2.61 -28.63 -16.66
C GLN A 307 2.38 -28.80 -18.17
N GLU A 308 1.84 -27.78 -18.83
CA GLU A 308 1.62 -27.79 -20.29
C GLU A 308 2.95 -27.84 -21.06
N TYR A 309 3.97 -27.11 -20.60
CA TYR A 309 5.26 -27.01 -21.27
C TYR A 309 6.12 -28.27 -21.13
N ALA A 310 6.18 -28.86 -19.94
CA ALA A 310 7.07 -29.98 -19.63
C ALA A 310 6.36 -31.33 -19.48
N HIS A 311 5.04 -31.38 -19.69
CA HIS A 311 4.20 -32.58 -19.52
C HIS A 311 4.38 -33.25 -18.15
N THR A 312 4.59 -32.45 -17.10
CA THR A 312 4.83 -32.94 -15.73
C THR A 312 3.52 -33.21 -14.97
N SER A 313 3.63 -33.83 -13.80
CA SER A 313 2.48 -34.03 -12.92
C SER A 313 1.99 -32.69 -12.34
N GLN A 314 0.69 -32.60 -12.07
CA GLN A 314 0.11 -31.39 -11.52
C GLN A 314 0.63 -31.14 -10.11
N HIS A 315 1.36 -30.05 -9.92
CA HIS A 315 1.81 -29.63 -8.60
C HIS A 315 0.72 -28.86 -7.86
N SER A 316 0.69 -29.02 -6.53
CA SER A 316 -0.25 -28.30 -5.68
C SER A 316 0.17 -26.84 -5.53
N CYS A 317 -0.76 -25.93 -5.84
CA CYS A 317 -0.61 -24.51 -5.55
C CYS A 317 -0.31 -24.26 -4.06
N TYR A 318 -0.84 -25.08 -3.15
CA TYR A 318 -0.56 -24.94 -1.72
C TYR A 318 0.90 -25.29 -1.39
N LEU A 319 1.45 -26.35 -1.99
CA LEU A 319 2.86 -26.72 -1.79
C LEU A 319 3.81 -25.63 -2.30
N HIS A 320 3.42 -24.88 -3.35
CA HIS A 320 4.19 -23.72 -3.80
C HIS A 320 4.23 -22.61 -2.74
N PHE A 321 3.09 -22.30 -2.10
CA PHE A 321 3.06 -21.34 -0.98
C PHE A 321 3.90 -21.81 0.21
N LEU A 322 3.83 -23.10 0.52
CA LEU A 322 4.61 -23.70 1.59
C LEU A 322 6.12 -23.64 1.31
N SER A 323 6.53 -23.92 0.07
CA SER A 323 7.93 -23.80 -0.36
C SER A 323 8.44 -22.36 -0.22
N TYR A 324 7.61 -21.37 -0.56
CA TYR A 324 7.95 -19.96 -0.37
C TYR A 324 8.11 -19.61 1.11
N ALA A 325 7.19 -20.03 1.98
CA ALA A 325 7.30 -19.83 3.42
C ALA A 325 8.57 -20.48 3.99
N GLN A 326 8.93 -21.66 3.49
CA GLN A 326 10.17 -22.32 3.85
C GLN A 326 11.41 -21.52 3.40
N SER A 327 11.41 -20.92 2.19
CA SER A 327 12.51 -20.06 1.75
C SER A 327 12.71 -18.82 2.63
N ILE A 328 11.63 -18.30 3.25
CA ILE A 328 11.71 -17.19 4.20
C ILE A 328 12.37 -17.68 5.49
N ALA A 329 11.98 -18.84 6.01
CA ALA A 329 12.62 -19.44 7.18
C ALA A 329 14.11 -19.69 6.93
N ASP A 330 14.45 -20.21 5.75
CA ASP A 330 15.82 -20.47 5.34
C ASP A 330 16.63 -19.17 5.22
N LYS A 331 16.01 -18.10 4.72
CA LYS A 331 16.62 -16.76 4.69
C LYS A 331 16.96 -16.25 6.09
N LEU A 332 16.06 -16.40 7.06
CA LEU A 332 16.34 -16.05 8.46
C LEU A 332 17.48 -16.90 9.05
N SER A 333 17.51 -18.20 8.73
CA SER A 333 18.61 -19.08 9.14
C SER A 333 19.96 -18.66 8.57
N VAL A 334 20.03 -18.13 7.35
CA VAL A 334 21.28 -17.59 6.78
C VAL A 334 21.74 -16.37 7.57
N TRP A 335 20.85 -15.40 7.81
CA TRP A 335 21.21 -14.17 8.51
C TRP A 335 21.64 -14.41 9.95
N ASN A 336 21.05 -15.40 10.60
CA ASN A 336 21.42 -15.84 11.95
C ASN A 336 22.68 -16.75 11.98
N GLY A 337 23.22 -17.14 10.82
CA GLY A 337 24.42 -17.98 10.72
C GLY A 337 24.20 -19.49 10.86
N ASP A 338 22.96 -19.96 10.90
CA ASP A 338 22.62 -21.40 11.03
C ASP A 338 22.78 -22.19 9.72
N ILE A 339 22.65 -21.50 8.58
CA ILE A 339 22.99 -22.05 7.27
C ILE A 339 24.32 -21.45 6.86
N THR A 340 25.33 -22.31 6.77
CA THR A 340 26.68 -21.93 6.39
C THR A 340 27.06 -22.66 5.09
N LEU A 341 28.29 -22.44 4.64
CA LEU A 341 28.84 -23.06 3.45
C LEU A 341 28.90 -24.58 3.51
N LYS A 342 28.96 -25.16 4.71
CA LYS A 342 28.91 -26.61 4.90
C LYS A 342 27.59 -27.22 4.40
N ASN A 343 26.55 -26.40 4.30
CA ASN A 343 25.22 -26.80 3.83
C ASN A 343 25.01 -26.54 2.32
N LEU A 344 26.06 -26.07 1.61
CA LEU A 344 25.99 -25.62 0.23
C LEU A 344 26.89 -26.48 -0.67
N LYS A 345 26.28 -27.15 -1.64
CA LYS A 345 26.98 -27.75 -2.78
C LYS A 345 27.11 -26.69 -3.87
N ILE A 346 28.34 -26.31 -4.22
CA ILE A 346 28.60 -25.27 -5.22
C ILE A 346 29.08 -25.92 -6.52
N GLU A 347 28.37 -25.63 -7.61
CA GLU A 347 28.72 -26.05 -8.96
C GLU A 347 29.17 -24.83 -9.77
N GLY A 348 30.28 -24.97 -10.50
CA GLY A 348 30.87 -23.85 -11.24
C GLY A 348 31.63 -22.85 -10.37
N LYS A 349 32.05 -23.23 -9.15
CA LYS A 349 32.87 -22.38 -8.25
C LYS A 349 34.12 -21.84 -8.95
N ASP A 350 34.74 -22.67 -9.77
CA ASP A 350 35.99 -22.34 -10.47
C ASP A 350 35.81 -21.24 -11.52
N LEU A 351 34.59 -21.04 -12.04
CA LEU A 351 34.30 -19.99 -13.03
C LEU A 351 34.50 -18.59 -12.42
N LEU A 352 33.89 -18.36 -11.25
CA LEU A 352 34.05 -17.08 -10.55
C LEU A 352 35.49 -16.90 -10.05
N ARG A 353 36.13 -17.97 -9.58
CA ARG A 353 37.52 -17.92 -9.12
C ARG A 353 38.49 -17.56 -10.23
N LYS A 354 38.34 -18.16 -11.43
CA LYS A 354 39.15 -17.85 -12.61
C LYS A 354 38.98 -16.39 -13.04
N SER A 355 37.73 -15.89 -13.08
CA SER A 355 37.45 -14.49 -13.42
C SER A 355 38.08 -13.53 -12.40
N PHE A 356 37.95 -13.82 -11.10
CA PHE A 356 38.56 -13.04 -10.04
C PHE A 356 40.10 -13.05 -10.11
N GLN A 357 40.72 -14.21 -10.31
CA GLN A 357 42.18 -14.34 -10.46
C GLN A 357 42.73 -13.51 -11.63
N ASN A 358 41.95 -13.38 -12.71
CA ASN A 358 42.26 -12.53 -13.85
C ASN A 358 41.98 -11.04 -13.60
N LYS A 359 41.65 -10.65 -12.36
CA LYS A 359 41.21 -9.29 -11.96
C LYS A 359 40.04 -8.76 -12.80
N LYS A 360 39.19 -9.66 -13.30
CA LYS A 360 37.98 -9.30 -14.05
C LYS A 360 36.77 -9.66 -13.19
N GLY A 361 36.13 -8.65 -12.64
CA GLY A 361 34.80 -8.79 -12.04
C GLY A 361 33.76 -9.09 -13.12
N GLY A 362 32.49 -9.17 -12.74
CA GLY A 362 31.44 -9.51 -13.70
C GLY A 362 30.04 -9.25 -13.20
N ILE A 363 29.08 -9.45 -14.10
CA ILE A 363 27.65 -9.43 -13.74
C ILE A 363 27.15 -10.85 -13.56
N ILE A 364 26.34 -11.04 -12.53
CA ILE A 364 25.66 -12.29 -12.24
C ILE A 364 24.16 -12.04 -12.40
N LEU A 365 23.58 -12.60 -13.46
CA LEU A 365 22.14 -12.64 -13.68
C LEU A 365 21.52 -13.72 -12.80
N THR A 366 20.47 -13.36 -12.06
CA THR A 366 19.72 -14.30 -11.21
C THR A 366 18.23 -14.15 -11.40
N ALA A 367 17.45 -15.04 -10.79
CA ALA A 367 15.99 -15.00 -10.80
C ALA A 367 15.45 -15.27 -9.38
N HIS A 368 14.16 -15.02 -9.18
CA HIS A 368 13.47 -15.39 -7.94
C HIS A 368 13.10 -16.88 -7.91
N LEU A 369 14.03 -17.74 -8.38
CA LEU A 369 13.97 -19.19 -8.32
C LEU A 369 14.93 -19.69 -7.24
N GLY A 370 14.37 -20.28 -6.19
CA GLY A 370 15.12 -20.70 -5.01
C GLY A 370 15.43 -19.54 -4.07
N ASN A 371 16.55 -19.62 -3.35
CA ASN A 371 16.92 -18.65 -2.31
C ASN A 371 18.32 -18.08 -2.55
N ILE A 372 18.40 -17.05 -3.40
CA ILE A 372 19.66 -16.40 -3.76
C ILE A 372 20.34 -15.68 -2.57
N GLU A 373 19.62 -15.39 -1.48
CA GLU A 373 20.26 -14.83 -0.27
C GLU A 373 21.27 -15.79 0.34
N ILE A 374 21.09 -17.11 0.14
CA ILE A 374 22.07 -18.12 0.55
C ILE A 374 23.37 -17.96 -0.25
N ALA A 375 23.30 -17.49 -1.50
CA ALA A 375 24.49 -17.19 -2.28
C ALA A 375 25.29 -16.01 -1.73
N ARG A 376 24.70 -15.17 -0.85
CA ARG A 376 25.50 -14.18 -0.09
C ARG A 376 26.43 -14.83 0.91
N ALA A 377 26.12 -16.04 1.38
CA ALA A 377 27.08 -16.80 2.17
C ALA A 377 28.35 -17.13 1.36
N LEU A 378 28.32 -17.06 0.02
CA LEU A 378 29.54 -17.21 -0.80
C LEU A 378 30.58 -16.13 -0.51
N SER A 379 30.17 -14.89 -0.18
CA SER A 379 31.14 -13.85 0.20
C SER A 379 31.80 -14.15 1.55
N LEU A 380 31.30 -15.16 2.28
CA LEU A 380 31.90 -15.70 3.50
C LEU A 380 32.81 -16.92 3.22
N ILE A 381 32.92 -17.40 1.98
CA ILE A 381 33.79 -18.54 1.60
C ILE A 381 35.24 -18.21 1.76
N ASP A 382 35.58 -16.96 1.47
CA ASP A 382 36.95 -16.51 1.36
C ASP A 382 36.94 -15.04 1.72
N GLU A 383 37.22 -14.73 2.99
CA GLU A 383 37.20 -13.36 3.54
C GLU A 383 38.11 -12.39 2.72
N ASN A 384 38.94 -12.92 1.81
CA ASN A 384 39.87 -12.17 0.97
C ASN A 384 39.69 -12.29 -0.56
N ALA A 385 38.69 -13.01 -1.11
CA ALA A 385 38.72 -13.33 -2.56
C ALA A 385 37.48 -13.03 -3.43
N ILE A 386 36.23 -12.96 -2.97
CA ILE A 386 35.11 -12.65 -3.88
C ILE A 386 34.11 -11.71 -3.21
N ILE A 387 34.10 -10.45 -3.66
CA ILE A 387 33.15 -9.44 -3.21
C ILE A 387 31.94 -9.46 -4.13
N VAL A 388 30.76 -9.71 -3.56
CA VAL A 388 29.48 -9.78 -4.29
C VAL A 388 28.62 -8.59 -3.88
N ASN A 389 28.25 -7.76 -4.86
CA ASN A 389 27.36 -6.62 -4.69
C ASN A 389 25.98 -6.94 -5.24
N VAL A 390 24.94 -6.86 -4.41
CA VAL A 390 23.57 -7.10 -4.85
C VAL A 390 22.92 -5.78 -5.25
N LEU A 391 22.50 -5.65 -6.50
CA LEU A 391 21.81 -4.47 -7.00
C LEU A 391 20.29 -4.65 -6.79
N ALA A 392 19.70 -3.81 -5.93
CA ALA A 392 18.28 -3.85 -5.61
C ALA A 392 17.56 -2.55 -6.00
N PHE A 393 16.49 -2.69 -6.79
CA PHE A 393 15.63 -1.58 -7.21
C PHE A 393 14.39 -1.47 -6.31
N GLN A 394 14.55 -1.11 -5.03
CA GLN A 394 13.45 -1.04 -4.05
C GLN A 394 13.43 0.28 -3.26
N LYS A 395 12.23 0.78 -2.94
CA LYS A 395 12.01 2.04 -2.20
C LYS A 395 12.30 1.97 -0.69
N ASN A 396 12.47 0.77 -0.10
CA ASN A 396 12.62 0.55 1.35
C ASN A 396 13.88 -0.23 1.74
N SER A 397 14.83 -0.43 0.81
CA SER A 397 16.11 -1.11 1.06
C SER A 397 16.83 -0.57 2.29
N ALA A 398 16.83 0.75 2.51
CA ALA A 398 17.40 1.37 3.71
C ALA A 398 16.87 0.84 5.05
N LYS A 399 15.56 0.55 5.17
CA LYS A 399 14.95 0.02 6.41
C LYS A 399 15.24 -1.47 6.61
N ILE A 400 15.27 -2.22 5.51
CA ILE A 400 15.67 -3.64 5.54
C ILE A 400 17.15 -3.72 5.94
N ASN A 401 17.98 -2.85 5.39
CA ASN A 401 19.41 -2.74 5.73
C ASN A 401 19.63 -2.38 7.20
N GLN A 402 18.85 -1.47 7.77
CA GLN A 402 18.92 -1.18 9.22
C GLN A 402 18.61 -2.42 10.07
N ILE A 403 17.61 -3.22 9.67
CA ILE A 403 17.27 -4.46 10.37
C ILE A 403 18.38 -5.51 10.21
N LEU A 404 18.90 -5.68 8.99
CA LEU A 404 19.99 -6.63 8.72
C LEU A 404 21.28 -6.28 9.46
N ASN A 405 21.63 -4.99 9.51
CA ASN A 405 22.75 -4.47 10.30
C ASN A 405 22.65 -4.82 11.78
N GLN A 406 21.44 -4.80 12.35
CA GLN A 406 21.21 -5.15 13.76
C GLN A 406 21.38 -6.64 14.04
N VAL A 407 21.07 -7.51 13.08
CA VAL A 407 21.15 -8.96 13.23
C VAL A 407 22.57 -9.44 13.00
N ASN A 408 23.15 -9.05 11.87
CA ASN A 408 24.49 -9.48 11.49
C ASN A 408 25.12 -8.45 10.55
N PRO A 409 26.03 -7.60 11.06
CA PRO A 409 26.70 -6.56 10.28
C PRO A 409 27.42 -7.08 9.03
N LYS A 410 27.90 -8.34 9.05
CA LYS A 410 28.58 -8.95 7.89
C LYS A 410 27.65 -9.11 6.67
N PHE A 411 26.33 -9.15 6.85
CA PHE A 411 25.36 -9.31 5.75
C PHE A 411 24.80 -8.00 5.20
N ALA A 412 25.00 -6.87 5.88
CA ALA A 412 24.56 -5.57 5.39
C ALA A 412 25.54 -4.95 4.36
N ILE A 413 26.76 -5.49 4.28
CA ILE A 413 27.81 -5.03 3.38
C ILE A 413 27.47 -5.47 1.94
N ASN A 414 27.62 -4.56 0.97
CA ASN A 414 27.47 -4.77 -0.49
C ASN A 414 26.05 -4.80 -1.09
N LEU A 415 25.05 -4.09 -0.52
CA LEU A 415 23.81 -3.78 -1.26
C LEU A 415 23.96 -2.44 -2.00
N ILE A 416 23.68 -2.42 -3.29
CA ILE A 416 23.64 -1.19 -4.09
C ILE A 416 22.17 -0.86 -4.37
N GLU A 417 21.73 0.30 -3.88
CA GLU A 417 20.37 0.79 -4.06
C GLU A 417 20.30 1.66 -5.31
N ALA A 418 19.30 1.41 -6.16
CA ALA A 418 19.08 2.20 -7.35
C ALA A 418 17.59 2.41 -7.60
N GLU A 419 17.14 3.66 -7.77
CA GLU A 419 15.77 3.94 -8.22
C GLU A 419 15.65 3.82 -9.75
N SER A 420 16.74 4.08 -10.46
CA SER A 420 16.89 3.93 -11.91
C SER A 420 18.36 3.76 -12.27
N VAL A 421 18.65 3.27 -13.48
CA VAL A 421 20.02 3.14 -13.98
C VAL A 421 20.49 4.51 -14.49
N THR A 422 21.24 5.24 -13.68
CA THR A 422 21.85 6.54 -14.03
C THR A 422 23.30 6.36 -14.49
N ILE A 423 23.85 7.36 -15.17
CA ILE A 423 25.26 7.36 -15.60
C ILE A 423 26.20 7.26 -14.39
N SER A 424 25.90 7.97 -13.30
CA SER A 424 26.68 7.90 -12.06
C SER A 424 26.71 6.49 -11.45
N LEU A 425 25.56 5.80 -11.45
CA LEU A 425 25.48 4.41 -11.01
C LEU A 425 26.32 3.50 -11.92
N MET A 426 26.21 3.67 -13.25
CA MET A 426 26.99 2.86 -14.20
C MET A 426 28.51 3.04 -13.99
N ILE A 427 28.99 4.26 -13.77
CA ILE A 427 30.41 4.53 -13.46
C ILE A 427 30.83 3.86 -12.16
N ALA A 428 30.01 3.96 -11.10
CA ALA A 428 30.29 3.32 -9.82
C ALA A 428 30.33 1.78 -9.92
N LEU A 429 29.39 1.20 -10.67
CA LEU A 429 29.35 -0.23 -10.95
C LEU A 429 30.53 -0.69 -11.79
N LYS A 430 30.91 0.08 -12.81
CA LYS A 430 32.09 -0.21 -13.64
C LYS A 430 33.36 -0.23 -12.81
N LYS A 431 33.56 0.76 -11.93
CA LYS A 431 34.70 0.78 -11.00
C LYS A 431 34.79 -0.48 -10.13
N LYS A 432 33.64 -0.98 -9.65
CA LYS A 432 33.56 -2.22 -8.85
C LYS A 432 33.90 -3.46 -9.68
N VAL A 433 33.40 -3.54 -10.91
CA VAL A 433 33.73 -4.65 -11.82
C VAL A 433 35.22 -4.66 -12.15
N ASP A 434 35.79 -3.48 -12.41
CA ASP A 434 37.21 -3.32 -12.73
C ASP A 434 38.13 -3.59 -11.53
N SER A 435 37.62 -3.44 -10.29
CA SER A 435 38.30 -3.89 -9.07
C SER A 435 38.15 -5.38 -8.77
N GLY A 436 37.54 -6.16 -9.67
CA GLY A 436 37.35 -7.60 -9.52
C GLY A 436 36.08 -8.00 -8.77
N GLU A 437 35.19 -7.07 -8.45
CA GLU A 437 33.95 -7.36 -7.73
C GLU A 437 32.83 -7.83 -8.68
N PHE A 438 31.90 -8.62 -8.15
CA PHE A 438 30.75 -9.10 -8.90
C PHE A 438 29.50 -8.31 -8.55
N ILE A 439 28.62 -8.10 -9.53
CA ILE A 439 27.32 -7.45 -9.36
C ILE A 439 26.21 -8.45 -9.66
N VAL A 440 25.36 -8.74 -8.67
CA VAL A 440 24.19 -9.61 -8.80
C VAL A 440 22.97 -8.76 -9.12
N ILE A 441 22.25 -9.11 -10.19
CA ILE A 441 21.01 -8.47 -10.60
C ILE A 441 19.96 -9.51 -10.97
N ALA A 442 18.74 -9.34 -10.44
CA ALA A 442 17.61 -10.18 -10.82
C ALA A 442 17.09 -9.78 -12.21
N ALA A 443 16.99 -10.73 -13.13
CA ALA A 443 16.61 -10.51 -14.52
C ALA A 443 15.24 -11.10 -14.88
N ASP A 444 14.43 -11.48 -13.88
CA ASP A 444 13.10 -12.08 -14.11
C ASP A 444 11.92 -11.16 -13.76
N ARG A 445 12.09 -9.98 -13.14
CA ARG A 445 10.96 -9.09 -12.77
C ARG A 445 11.02 -7.72 -13.46
N THR A 446 9.93 -7.29 -14.09
CA THR A 446 9.79 -5.99 -14.76
C THR A 446 9.42 -4.86 -13.76
N SER A 447 9.93 -3.64 -13.95
CA SER A 447 9.63 -2.51 -13.05
C SER A 447 8.32 -1.80 -13.41
N ILE A 448 7.56 -1.38 -12.39
CA ILE A 448 6.28 -0.63 -12.53
C ILE A 448 6.51 0.81 -13.01
N THR A 449 7.63 1.42 -12.64
CA THR A 449 7.89 2.84 -12.91
C THR A 449 8.27 3.12 -14.37
N GLN A 450 8.67 2.08 -15.11
CA GLN A 450 9.11 2.19 -16.51
C GLN A 450 8.61 1.00 -17.35
N PRO A 451 7.31 0.95 -17.69
CA PRO A 451 6.74 -0.14 -18.50
C PRO A 451 7.32 -0.25 -19.92
N SER A 452 8.01 0.79 -20.42
CA SER A 452 8.77 0.77 -21.68
C SER A 452 10.04 -0.09 -21.63
N ASN A 453 10.46 -0.56 -20.44
CA ASN A 453 11.72 -1.28 -20.22
C ASN A 453 11.53 -2.81 -20.17
N ALA A 454 10.74 -3.37 -21.09
CA ALA A 454 10.39 -4.78 -21.13
C ALA A 454 10.72 -5.42 -22.50
N ILE A 455 11.26 -6.64 -22.51
CA ILE A 455 11.63 -7.44 -23.69
C ILE A 455 10.65 -8.58 -23.83
N ALA A 456 10.01 -8.73 -24.99
CA ALA A 456 9.17 -9.88 -25.28
C ALA A 456 10.03 -11.14 -25.43
N VAL A 457 9.65 -12.20 -24.73
CA VAL A 457 10.30 -13.53 -24.78
C VAL A 457 9.23 -14.62 -24.70
N ASN A 458 9.57 -15.83 -25.12
CA ASN A 458 8.78 -17.03 -24.84
C ASN A 458 9.26 -17.67 -23.53
N PHE A 459 8.35 -17.92 -22.59
CA PHE A 459 8.69 -18.55 -21.32
C PHE A 459 7.60 -19.54 -20.93
N LEU A 460 7.98 -20.81 -20.70
CA LEU A 460 7.07 -21.92 -20.45
C LEU A 460 5.98 -22.05 -21.54
N GLY A 461 6.39 -21.89 -22.80
CA GLY A 461 5.52 -22.05 -23.97
C GLY A 461 4.51 -20.92 -24.20
N LYS A 462 4.59 -19.82 -23.43
CA LYS A 462 3.73 -18.65 -23.60
C LYS A 462 4.57 -17.38 -23.73
N GLY A 463 4.13 -16.45 -24.59
CA GLY A 463 4.74 -15.13 -24.71
C GLY A 463 4.59 -14.31 -23.42
N THR A 464 5.68 -13.69 -22.97
CA THR A 464 5.75 -12.85 -21.78
C THR A 464 6.83 -11.77 -21.92
N TYR A 465 7.10 -11.02 -20.85
CA TYR A 465 8.06 -9.92 -20.87
C TYR A 465 9.06 -9.97 -19.71
N PHE A 466 10.35 -9.84 -20.03
CA PHE A 466 11.45 -9.79 -19.07
C PHE A 466 12.05 -8.36 -19.00
N PRO A 467 12.71 -7.95 -17.90
CA PRO A 467 13.28 -6.62 -17.77
C PRO A 467 14.45 -6.35 -18.74
N LYS A 468 14.39 -5.25 -19.50
CA LYS A 468 15.50 -4.76 -20.36
C LYS A 468 16.74 -4.38 -19.55
N GLY A 469 16.52 -3.79 -18.37
CA GLY A 469 17.56 -3.09 -17.60
C GLY A 469 18.76 -3.95 -17.22
N ALA A 470 18.55 -5.23 -16.88
CA ALA A 470 19.63 -6.13 -16.48
C ALA A 470 20.61 -6.42 -17.64
N PHE A 471 20.08 -6.70 -18.83
CA PHE A 471 20.88 -6.98 -20.03
C PHE A 471 21.57 -5.73 -20.57
N ILE A 472 20.89 -4.58 -20.54
CA ILE A 472 21.52 -3.30 -20.91
C ILE A 472 22.70 -2.98 -19.99
N LEU A 473 22.51 -3.12 -18.67
CA LEU A 473 23.58 -2.88 -17.71
C LEU A 473 24.78 -3.79 -17.98
N ALA A 474 24.53 -5.09 -18.21
CA ALA A 474 25.57 -6.06 -18.56
C ALA A 474 26.33 -5.71 -19.85
N GLY A 475 25.62 -5.31 -20.90
CA GLY A 475 26.29 -4.87 -22.14
C GLY A 475 27.08 -3.58 -21.98
N VAL A 476 26.59 -2.61 -21.20
CA VAL A 476 27.30 -1.33 -20.99
C VAL A 476 28.57 -1.50 -20.16
N LEU A 477 28.57 -2.37 -19.14
CA LEU A 477 29.75 -2.60 -18.32
C LEU A 477 30.86 -3.37 -19.03
N ALA A 478 30.56 -3.99 -20.19
CA ALA A 478 31.50 -4.70 -21.04
C ALA A 478 32.34 -5.72 -20.24
N CYS A 479 31.66 -6.61 -19.51
CA CYS A 479 32.29 -7.57 -18.61
C CYS A 479 31.69 -8.98 -18.71
N PRO A 480 32.39 -10.01 -18.20
CA PRO A 480 31.86 -11.36 -18.10
C PRO A 480 30.51 -11.41 -17.40
N VAL A 481 29.59 -12.17 -18.00
CA VAL A 481 28.24 -12.39 -17.50
C VAL A 481 28.07 -13.85 -17.13
N PHE A 482 27.56 -14.06 -15.92
CA PHE A 482 27.28 -15.37 -15.35
C PHE A 482 25.80 -15.49 -15.03
N PHE A 483 25.33 -16.72 -14.98
CA PHE A 483 24.02 -17.08 -14.49
C PHE A 483 24.17 -17.78 -13.13
N MET A 484 23.39 -17.38 -12.13
CA MET A 484 23.44 -17.97 -10.80
C MET A 484 22.07 -18.19 -10.17
N LEU A 485 21.85 -19.40 -9.66
CA LEU A 485 20.69 -19.75 -8.86
C LEU A 485 21.11 -20.55 -7.64
N CYS A 486 20.41 -20.36 -6.52
CA CYS A 486 20.59 -21.17 -5.32
C CYS A 486 19.31 -21.95 -5.03
N LEU A 487 19.34 -23.24 -5.29
CA LEU A 487 18.18 -24.12 -5.30
C LEU A 487 18.22 -25.01 -4.06
N LYS A 488 17.06 -25.39 -3.53
CA LYS A 488 16.97 -26.39 -2.47
C LYS A 488 16.69 -27.76 -3.08
N SER A 489 17.60 -28.69 -2.89
CA SER A 489 17.42 -30.06 -3.35
C SER A 489 16.42 -30.81 -2.45
N HIS A 490 15.91 -31.95 -2.95
CA HIS A 490 14.91 -32.77 -2.25
C HIS A 490 15.42 -33.28 -0.88
N ASP A 491 16.72 -33.51 -0.78
CA ASP A 491 17.47 -33.90 0.43
C ASP A 491 17.70 -32.73 1.41
N GLN A 492 17.04 -31.58 1.21
CA GLN A 492 17.18 -30.35 2.00
C GLN A 492 18.58 -29.71 1.96
N GLN A 493 19.47 -30.16 1.06
CA GLN A 493 20.74 -29.48 0.80
C GLN A 493 20.55 -28.30 -0.17
N TYR A 494 21.37 -27.27 -0.03
CA TYR A 494 21.37 -26.16 -0.98
C TYR A 494 22.37 -26.42 -2.09
N ARG A 495 21.94 -26.21 -3.32
CA ARG A 495 22.76 -26.31 -4.52
C ARG A 495 22.88 -24.93 -5.14
N LEU A 496 24.07 -24.36 -5.09
CA LEU A 496 24.38 -23.16 -5.85
C LEU A 496 24.89 -23.57 -7.22
N VAL A 497 24.19 -23.15 -8.26
CA VAL A 497 24.57 -23.38 -9.64
C VAL A 497 25.09 -22.09 -10.23
N ILE A 498 26.33 -22.10 -10.69
CA ILE A 498 26.94 -21.01 -11.45
C ILE A 498 27.23 -21.53 -12.86
N LYS A 499 26.76 -20.80 -13.86
CA LYS A 499 27.06 -21.07 -15.27
C LYS A 499 27.63 -19.81 -15.92
N GLU A 500 28.50 -20.00 -16.89
CA GLU A 500 28.86 -18.93 -17.81
C GLU A 500 27.64 -18.61 -18.67
N PHE A 501 27.37 -17.31 -18.86
CA PHE A 501 26.25 -16.84 -19.68
C PHE A 501 26.75 -16.21 -20.98
N ALA A 502 27.73 -15.30 -20.89
CA ALA A 502 28.44 -14.72 -22.02
C ALA A 502 29.76 -14.08 -21.54
N GLU A 503 30.80 -14.07 -22.37
CA GLU A 503 32.03 -13.31 -22.07
C GLU A 503 31.78 -11.79 -22.04
N GLN A 504 30.88 -11.32 -22.90
CA GLN A 504 30.37 -9.96 -22.94
C GLN A 504 29.06 -9.94 -23.75
N LEU A 505 28.09 -9.10 -23.35
CA LEU A 505 26.89 -8.90 -24.18
C LEU A 505 27.15 -7.83 -25.23
N ASP A 506 26.89 -8.16 -26.49
CA ASP A 506 26.93 -7.19 -27.57
C ASP A 506 25.61 -6.40 -27.62
N ILE A 507 25.68 -5.12 -27.31
CA ILE A 507 24.55 -4.17 -27.39
C ILE A 507 24.86 -3.00 -28.33
N SER A 508 25.79 -3.19 -29.26
CA SER A 508 26.15 -2.22 -30.29
C SER A 508 24.96 -1.94 -31.23
N ARG A 509 24.96 -0.75 -31.86
CA ARG A 509 23.98 -0.40 -32.90
C ARG A 509 24.52 -0.86 -34.26
N PRO A 510 23.66 -1.33 -35.19
CA PRO A 510 22.20 -1.21 -35.21
C PRO A 510 21.42 -2.34 -34.51
N ASP A 511 22.04 -3.49 -34.23
CA ASP A 511 21.33 -4.74 -33.86
C ASP A 511 20.97 -4.86 -32.37
N ARG A 512 21.17 -3.80 -31.59
CA ARG A 512 20.95 -3.75 -30.13
C ARG A 512 19.65 -4.40 -29.67
N ASP A 513 18.52 -4.04 -30.27
CA ASP A 513 17.22 -4.56 -29.82
C ASP A 513 17.05 -6.05 -30.12
N GLU A 514 17.68 -6.55 -31.18
CA GLU A 514 17.68 -7.97 -31.53
C GLU A 514 18.59 -8.77 -30.61
N ASN A 515 19.83 -8.30 -30.38
CA ASN A 515 20.74 -8.94 -29.43
C ASN A 515 20.16 -8.97 -28.01
N LEU A 516 19.51 -7.88 -27.56
CA LEU A 516 18.83 -7.86 -26.27
C LEU A 516 17.70 -8.90 -26.19
N ARG A 517 16.93 -9.09 -27.27
CA ARG A 517 15.92 -10.16 -27.35
C ARG A 517 16.56 -11.53 -27.28
N HIS A 518 17.66 -11.75 -28.01
CA HIS A 518 18.42 -13.01 -27.99
C HIS A 518 18.90 -13.37 -26.59
N TYR A 519 19.60 -12.46 -25.90
CA TYR A 519 20.08 -12.71 -24.54
C TYR A 519 18.94 -12.88 -23.52
N ALA A 520 17.85 -12.11 -23.65
CA ALA A 520 16.69 -12.29 -22.78
C ALA A 520 16.03 -13.66 -22.99
N GLN A 521 15.94 -14.14 -24.24
CA GLN A 521 15.43 -15.47 -24.55
C GLN A 521 16.35 -16.56 -24.01
N GLN A 522 17.68 -16.44 -24.20
CA GLN A 522 18.66 -17.37 -23.62
C GLN A 522 18.54 -17.48 -22.10
N PHE A 523 18.36 -16.34 -21.41
CA PHE A 523 18.11 -16.33 -19.97
C PHE A 523 16.77 -16.99 -19.60
N ALA A 524 15.71 -16.70 -20.36
CA ALA A 524 14.40 -17.30 -20.15
C ALA A 524 14.44 -18.83 -20.34
N ASP A 525 15.18 -19.33 -21.32
CA ASP A 525 15.34 -20.77 -21.60
C ASP A 525 16.12 -21.48 -20.48
N LEU A 526 17.21 -20.87 -20.00
CA LEU A 526 17.94 -21.37 -18.83
C LEU A 526 17.05 -21.41 -17.59
N LEU A 527 16.33 -20.34 -17.30
CA LEU A 527 15.39 -20.28 -16.18
C LEU A 527 14.29 -21.32 -16.32
N CYS A 528 13.78 -21.52 -17.55
CA CYS A 528 12.74 -22.48 -17.87
C CYS A 528 13.18 -23.91 -17.51
N ALA A 529 14.40 -24.30 -17.91
CA ALA A 529 14.96 -25.60 -17.56
C ALA A 529 15.02 -25.84 -16.04
N PHE A 530 15.40 -24.82 -15.25
CA PHE A 530 15.42 -24.94 -13.79
C PHE A 530 14.03 -24.89 -13.16
N CYS A 531 13.07 -24.17 -13.72
CA CYS A 531 11.67 -24.21 -13.27
C CYS A 531 11.07 -25.60 -13.45
N VAL A 532 11.42 -26.31 -14.54
CA VAL A 532 10.98 -27.70 -14.75
C VAL A 532 11.56 -28.63 -13.69
N GLN A 533 12.84 -28.47 -13.35
CA GLN A 533 13.50 -29.30 -12.32
C GLN A 533 13.05 -28.95 -10.89
N TYR A 534 12.77 -27.68 -10.61
CA TYR A 534 12.42 -27.16 -9.29
C TYR A 534 11.09 -26.38 -9.31
N PRO A 535 9.98 -27.07 -9.65
CA PRO A 535 8.68 -26.47 -9.98
C PRO A 535 8.12 -25.55 -8.89
N LEU A 536 8.37 -25.88 -7.63
CA LEU A 536 7.79 -25.16 -6.48
C LEU A 536 8.65 -24.00 -5.97
N GLN A 537 9.81 -23.73 -6.58
CA GLN A 537 10.77 -22.77 -6.04
C GLN A 537 10.80 -21.44 -6.79
N TRP A 538 10.00 -21.27 -7.85
CA TRP A 538 9.92 -20.00 -8.58
C TRP A 538 8.88 -19.07 -7.98
N PHE A 539 9.33 -18.16 -7.13
CA PHE A 539 8.47 -17.38 -6.25
C PHE A 539 7.91 -16.11 -6.90
N ASN A 540 7.13 -16.28 -7.98
CA ASN A 540 6.38 -15.20 -8.63
C ASN A 540 4.86 -15.37 -8.39
N PHE A 541 4.36 -14.74 -7.32
CA PHE A 541 2.95 -14.78 -6.89
C PHE A 541 2.08 -13.63 -7.46
N TYR A 542 2.46 -13.08 -8.61
CA TYR A 542 1.70 -12.05 -9.34
C TYR A 542 1.51 -12.47 -10.80
N ASN A 543 0.65 -11.77 -11.52
CA ASN A 543 0.36 -12.11 -12.91
C ASN A 543 1.58 -11.80 -13.80
N PHE A 544 2.45 -12.79 -13.97
CA PHE A 544 3.72 -12.66 -14.69
C PHE A 544 3.54 -12.50 -16.20
N TRP A 545 2.54 -13.19 -16.77
CA TRP A 545 2.22 -13.14 -18.20
C TRP A 545 1.30 -11.97 -18.57
N GLN A 546 1.07 -11.02 -17.65
CA GLN A 546 0.33 -9.81 -17.98
C GLN A 546 1.17 -8.90 -18.87
N ASN A 547 0.59 -8.35 -19.94
CA ASN A 547 1.25 -7.33 -20.73
C ASN A 547 1.47 -6.07 -19.85
N PRO A 548 2.73 -5.67 -19.58
CA PRO A 548 3.04 -4.52 -18.73
C PRO A 548 2.59 -3.17 -19.34
N GLN A 549 2.22 -3.14 -20.62
CA GLN A 549 1.74 -1.93 -21.31
C GLN A 549 0.23 -1.68 -21.16
N VAL A 550 -0.54 -2.65 -20.64
CA VAL A 550 -1.99 -2.53 -20.47
C VAL A 550 -2.29 -2.19 -19.00
N LYS A 551 -2.68 -0.93 -18.76
CA LYS A 551 -3.07 -0.41 -17.42
C LYS A 551 -4.42 -0.92 -16.95
#